data_AF-A0A5N0TBV4-F1
#
_entry.id   AF-A0A5N0TBV4-F1
#
_cell.length_a   1.000
_cell.length_b   1.000
_cell.length_c   1.000
_cell.angle_alpha   90.00
_cell.angle_beta   90.00
_cell.angle_gamma   90.00
#
_symmetry.space_group_name_H-M   'P 1'
#
loop_
_entity.id
_entity.type
_entity.pdbx_description
1 polymer ?
#
loop_
_entity_poly.entity_id
_entity_poly.type
_entity_poly.pdbx_seq_one_letter_code
_entity_poly.pdbx_strand_id
1 'polypeptide(L)'
;MSRIVTRLAALAATWALAGAAMAADDIDAGTGWHDPVANVLDVDFGDGSGFHARWSYFHCECGDVLIRFEQGAPEGVTTGEMLLIDGQVLAARGDIAQVDDLETVLQAPLLMLHLSFGLLERAVPEGPSAIGERRHRFSASDNLNAYRLESGRYSGTFDAPWKASGQAWSGAESRRRFEMDFTFTLRDDQGGEDESTITFSGGQDYRPGAFPMQEESSLEGWKVQWISRNETVAHAAESGLTLGALREQTGQTR
;
A
#
# COMPACT_ATOMS: atom_id res chain seq x y z
N MET A 1 7.51 33.94 -22.58
CA MET A 1 6.54 33.18 -21.75
C MET A 1 7.35 32.15 -20.99
N SER A 2 7.57 32.42 -19.70
CA SER A 2 8.57 31.77 -18.86
C SER A 2 8.03 30.46 -18.29
N ARG A 3 8.74 29.35 -18.51
CA ARG A 3 8.48 28.05 -17.88
C ARG A 3 8.98 28.11 -16.44
N ILE A 4 8.06 28.21 -15.49
CA ILE A 4 8.37 28.03 -14.07
C ILE A 4 8.39 26.53 -13.82
N VAL A 5 9.60 25.97 -13.78
CA VAL A 5 9.84 24.61 -13.28
C VAL A 5 9.83 24.72 -11.75
N THR A 6 8.69 24.48 -11.13
CA THR A 6 8.60 24.36 -9.68
C THR A 6 9.13 22.98 -9.29
N ARG A 7 10.40 22.93 -8.86
CA ARG A 7 10.95 21.76 -8.17
C ARG A 7 10.29 21.69 -6.79
N LEU A 8 9.33 20.78 -6.61
CA LEU A 8 8.83 20.44 -5.28
C LEU A 8 9.94 19.69 -4.52
N ALA A 9 10.31 20.25 -3.38
CA ALA A 9 11.25 19.65 -2.46
C ALA A 9 10.63 18.39 -1.86
N ALA A 10 11.30 17.25 -2.03
CA ALA A 10 10.99 16.03 -1.30
C ALA A 10 11.12 16.33 0.21
N LEU A 11 9.99 16.34 0.93
CA LEU A 11 10.00 16.38 2.38
C LEU A 11 10.57 15.06 2.89
N ALA A 12 11.71 15.13 3.57
CA ALA A 12 12.26 14.00 4.30
C ALA A 12 11.26 13.59 5.42
N ALA A 13 10.76 12.35 5.34
CA ALA A 13 9.89 11.77 6.35
C ALA A 13 10.63 11.55 7.67
N THR A 14 10.22 12.26 8.73
CA THR A 14 10.68 12.02 10.10
C THR A 14 9.79 10.98 10.75
N TRP A 15 10.26 9.73 10.85
CA TRP A 15 9.60 8.67 11.62
C TRP A 15 10.00 8.81 13.09
N ALA A 16 9.08 9.23 13.95
CA ALA A 16 9.26 9.15 15.40
C ALA A 16 8.44 7.98 15.95
N LEU A 17 9.08 6.83 16.16
CA LEU A 17 8.57 5.77 17.01
C LEU A 17 9.56 5.56 18.15
N ALA A 18 9.15 5.92 19.37
CA ALA A 18 9.89 5.65 20.58
C ALA A 18 9.69 4.16 20.95
N GLY A 19 10.74 3.37 20.79
CA GLY A 19 10.80 1.98 21.25
C GLY A 19 12.26 1.62 21.52
N ALA A 20 12.51 0.92 22.63
CA ALA A 20 13.85 0.50 23.03
C ALA A 20 14.52 -0.32 21.93
N ALA A 21 15.77 0.04 21.59
CA ALA A 21 16.59 -0.67 20.62
C ALA A 21 16.90 -2.08 21.15
N MET A 22 16.11 -3.07 20.71
CA MET A 22 16.59 -4.44 20.63
C MET A 22 17.41 -4.54 19.35
N ALA A 23 18.59 -5.19 19.43
CA ALA A 23 19.40 -5.47 18.27
C ALA A 23 18.53 -6.18 17.22
N ALA A 24 18.34 -5.55 16.07
CA ALA A 24 17.49 -6.07 15.02
C ALA A 24 18.20 -7.19 14.27
N ASP A 25 17.49 -8.28 14.06
CA ASP A 25 17.89 -9.33 13.12
C ASP A 25 18.03 -8.73 11.71
N ASP A 26 19.11 -9.12 11.02
CA ASP A 26 19.26 -8.90 9.59
C ASP A 26 18.02 -9.47 8.85
N ILE A 27 17.65 -8.88 7.71
CA ILE A 27 16.57 -9.43 6.88
C ILE A 27 17.06 -10.76 6.30
N ASP A 28 16.34 -11.85 6.59
CA ASP A 28 16.67 -13.19 6.09
C ASP A 28 16.75 -13.21 4.55
N ALA A 29 17.69 -14.00 4.01
CA ALA A 29 17.90 -14.08 2.57
C ALA A 29 16.69 -14.64 1.79
N GLY A 30 15.75 -15.29 2.47
CA GLY A 30 14.51 -15.80 1.89
C GLY A 30 13.32 -14.83 1.96
N THR A 31 13.46 -13.69 2.63
CA THR A 31 12.40 -12.69 2.75
C THR A 31 12.15 -12.00 1.40
N GLY A 32 10.89 -12.00 0.96
CA GLY A 32 10.42 -11.32 -0.24
C GLY A 32 9.99 -9.88 0.00
N TRP A 33 9.78 -9.13 -1.08
CA TRP A 33 9.29 -7.74 -1.01
C TRP A 33 7.86 -7.62 -0.48
N HIS A 34 7.09 -8.72 -0.47
CA HIS A 34 5.72 -8.81 0.03
C HIS A 34 5.62 -9.19 1.52
N ASP A 35 6.74 -9.49 2.18
CA ASP A 35 6.76 -9.94 3.58
C ASP A 35 6.81 -8.84 4.69
N PRO A 36 6.92 -7.52 4.43
CA PRO A 36 7.09 -6.57 5.54
C PRO A 36 5.80 -6.37 6.35
N VAL A 37 5.88 -6.53 7.67
CA VAL A 37 4.73 -6.39 8.60
C VAL A 37 4.12 -5.00 8.66
N ALA A 38 4.89 -3.99 8.26
CA ALA A 38 4.38 -2.64 8.07
C ALA A 38 5.06 -1.98 6.88
N ASN A 39 4.29 -1.20 6.13
CA ASN A 39 4.84 -0.41 5.06
C ASN A 39 4.10 0.92 4.89
N VAL A 40 4.81 1.89 4.34
CA VAL A 40 4.24 3.13 3.84
C VAL A 40 4.49 3.18 2.36
N LEU A 41 3.46 3.54 1.60
CA LEU A 41 3.52 3.75 0.17
C LEU A 41 2.97 5.13 -0.15
N ASP A 42 3.81 5.96 -0.72
CA ASP A 42 3.47 7.22 -1.35
C ASP A 42 3.40 7.00 -2.87
N VAL A 43 2.33 7.47 -3.50
CA VAL A 43 2.05 7.32 -4.94
C VAL A 43 1.72 8.68 -5.54
N ASP A 44 2.38 9.01 -6.64
CA ASP A 44 2.10 10.18 -7.48
C ASP A 44 1.84 9.67 -8.91
N PHE A 45 0.73 10.09 -9.51
CA PHE A 45 0.30 9.63 -10.83
C PHE A 45 0.91 10.43 -11.99
N GLY A 46 1.68 11.48 -11.73
CA GLY A 46 2.53 12.17 -12.72
C GLY A 46 1.79 12.86 -13.88
N ASP A 47 0.46 12.78 -13.91
CA ASP A 47 -0.42 13.24 -15.00
C ASP A 47 -0.84 14.72 -14.85
N GLY A 48 -0.30 15.41 -13.84
CA GLY A 48 -0.64 16.81 -13.53
C GLY A 48 -2.04 17.00 -12.97
N SER A 49 -2.77 15.92 -12.67
CA SER A 49 -4.09 15.96 -12.06
C SER A 49 -4.08 16.46 -10.62
N GLY A 50 -2.90 16.44 -9.96
CA GLY A 50 -2.74 16.78 -8.55
C GLY A 50 -3.09 15.64 -7.59
N PHE A 51 -3.51 14.48 -8.12
CA PHE A 51 -3.79 13.31 -7.30
C PHE A 51 -2.50 12.68 -6.77
N HIS A 52 -2.48 12.45 -5.46
CA HIS A 52 -1.41 11.75 -4.76
C HIS A 52 -2.01 10.98 -3.59
N ALA A 53 -1.38 9.88 -3.21
CA ALA A 53 -1.84 9.06 -2.10
C ALA A 53 -0.68 8.65 -1.21
N ARG A 54 -0.94 8.61 0.09
CA ARG A 54 -0.09 8.01 1.10
C ARG A 54 -0.91 7.01 1.88
N TRP A 55 -0.49 5.75 1.82
CA TRP A 55 -1.10 4.66 2.56
C TRP A 55 -0.09 4.03 3.50
N SER A 56 -0.49 3.82 4.75
CA SER A 56 0.29 3.03 5.71
C SER A 56 -0.43 1.71 5.95
N TYR A 57 0.26 0.61 5.76
CA TYR A 57 -0.27 -0.75 5.88
C TYR A 57 0.40 -1.41 7.06
N PHE A 58 -0.38 -2.16 7.83
CA PHE A 58 0.08 -2.98 8.94
C PHE A 58 -0.61 -4.32 8.81
N HIS A 59 0.15 -5.41 8.86
CA HIS A 59 -0.41 -6.75 8.88
C HIS A 59 0.05 -7.53 10.10
N CYS A 60 -0.78 -8.46 10.56
CA CYS A 60 -0.43 -9.44 11.59
C CYS A 60 -0.40 -10.85 10.98
N GLU A 61 0.24 -11.78 11.68
CA GLU A 61 0.14 -13.22 11.39
C GLU A 61 -1.30 -13.75 11.52
N CYS A 62 -2.17 -13.01 12.21
CA CYS A 62 -3.58 -13.33 12.38
C CYS A 62 -4.43 -13.13 11.11
N GLY A 63 -3.84 -12.59 10.03
CA GLY A 63 -4.53 -12.37 8.74
C GLY A 63 -5.19 -10.99 8.62
N ASP A 64 -5.16 -10.17 9.66
CA ASP A 64 -5.70 -8.82 9.62
C ASP A 64 -4.75 -7.84 8.95
N VAL A 65 -5.35 -6.86 8.26
CA VAL A 65 -4.64 -5.76 7.60
C VAL A 65 -5.29 -4.43 7.99
N LEU A 66 -4.54 -3.53 8.61
CA LEU A 66 -4.95 -2.14 8.82
C LEU A 66 -4.29 -1.26 7.76
N ILE A 67 -5.09 -0.42 7.12
CA ILE A 67 -4.65 0.59 6.15
C ILE A 67 -5.07 1.95 6.67
N ARG A 68 -4.11 2.87 6.80
CA ARG A 68 -4.36 4.30 7.04
C ARG A 68 -4.30 5.05 5.73
N PHE A 69 -5.28 5.89 5.49
CA PHE A 69 -5.50 6.61 4.24
C PHE A 69 -5.19 8.09 4.42
N GLU A 70 -4.41 8.60 3.48
CA GLU A 70 -4.30 10.02 3.17
C GLU A 70 -4.26 10.13 1.64
N GLN A 71 -5.34 10.63 1.04
CA GLN A 71 -5.46 10.79 -0.40
C GLN A 71 -5.70 12.25 -0.71
N GLY A 72 -4.76 12.87 -1.41
CA GLY A 72 -4.86 14.25 -1.87
C GLY A 72 -5.37 14.30 -3.30
N ALA A 73 -6.30 15.21 -3.53
CA ALA A 73 -6.83 15.59 -4.82
C ALA A 73 -6.97 17.12 -4.89
N PRO A 74 -7.20 17.74 -6.06
CA PRO A 74 -7.36 19.19 -6.17
C PRO A 74 -8.41 19.79 -5.24
N GLU A 75 -9.47 19.04 -4.95
CA GLU A 75 -10.59 19.43 -4.10
C GLU A 75 -10.31 19.33 -2.59
N GLY A 76 -9.29 18.58 -2.18
CA GLY A 76 -8.97 18.39 -0.77
C GLY A 76 -8.26 17.08 -0.46
N VAL A 77 -8.15 16.79 0.83
CA VAL A 77 -7.53 15.55 1.34
C VAL A 77 -8.61 14.71 2.00
N THR A 78 -8.70 13.45 1.58
CA THR A 78 -9.54 12.41 2.19
C THR A 78 -8.70 11.58 3.14
N THR A 79 -9.16 11.40 4.37
CA THR A 79 -8.43 10.65 5.40
C THR A 79 -9.28 9.55 6.04
N GLY A 80 -8.62 8.57 6.65
CA GLY A 80 -9.30 7.63 7.53
C GLY A 80 -8.53 6.33 7.69
N GLU A 81 -9.20 5.32 8.22
CA GLU A 81 -8.61 4.01 8.50
C GLU A 81 -9.56 2.90 8.06
N MET A 82 -9.00 1.86 7.47
CA MET A 82 -9.72 0.65 7.09
C MET A 82 -9.00 -0.57 7.66
N LEU A 83 -9.77 -1.47 8.24
CA LEU A 83 -9.33 -2.73 8.77
C LEU A 83 -9.99 -3.86 7.99
N LEU A 84 -9.18 -4.74 7.41
CA LEU A 84 -9.61 -6.03 6.88
C LEU A 84 -9.34 -7.08 7.95
N ILE A 85 -10.38 -7.73 8.46
CA ILE A 85 -10.28 -8.80 9.45
C ILE A 85 -10.33 -10.15 8.74
N ASP A 86 -9.23 -10.91 8.80
CA ASP A 86 -9.07 -12.27 8.23
C ASP A 86 -9.60 -12.45 6.78
N GLY A 87 -9.57 -11.40 5.96
CA GLY A 87 -10.12 -11.44 4.60
C GLY A 87 -11.66 -11.53 4.51
N GLN A 88 -12.38 -11.42 5.63
CA GLN A 88 -13.82 -11.66 5.74
C GLN A 88 -14.65 -10.41 6.02
N VAL A 89 -14.09 -9.43 6.73
CA VAL A 89 -14.83 -8.24 7.18
C VAL A 89 -14.01 -7.00 6.93
N LEU A 90 -14.65 -5.96 6.43
CA LEU A 90 -14.11 -4.60 6.39
C LEU A 90 -14.71 -3.79 7.52
N ALA A 91 -13.87 -3.07 8.24
CA ALA A 91 -14.29 -1.98 9.10
C ALA A 91 -13.60 -0.69 8.65
N ALA A 92 -14.31 0.43 8.57
CA ALA A 92 -13.70 1.72 8.24
C ALA A 92 -14.16 2.86 9.15
N ARG A 93 -13.30 3.87 9.35
CA ARG A 93 -13.65 5.14 10.00
C ARG A 93 -13.00 6.33 9.30
N GLY A 94 -13.51 7.53 9.57
CA GLY A 94 -13.07 8.78 8.93
C GLY A 94 -13.86 9.07 7.65
N ASP A 95 -13.27 9.88 6.76
CA ASP A 95 -13.91 10.31 5.52
C ASP A 95 -14.17 9.12 4.59
N ILE A 96 -13.24 8.15 4.57
CA ILE A 96 -13.37 6.93 3.76
C ILE A 96 -14.53 6.02 4.18
N ALA A 97 -15.09 6.20 5.38
CA ALA A 97 -16.24 5.44 5.84
C ALA A 97 -17.57 6.04 5.34
N GLN A 98 -17.55 7.18 4.64
CA GLN A 98 -18.78 7.79 4.12
C GLN A 98 -19.32 7.09 2.87
N VAL A 99 -18.53 6.26 2.20
CA VAL A 99 -19.03 5.40 1.12
C VAL A 99 -19.93 4.29 1.66
N ASP A 100 -20.82 3.79 0.80
CA ASP A 100 -21.67 2.65 1.14
C ASP A 100 -20.92 1.33 0.98
N ASP A 101 -20.20 1.14 -0.11
CA ASP A 101 -19.44 -0.08 -0.38
C ASP A 101 -17.94 0.13 -0.11
N LEU A 102 -17.47 -0.36 1.04
CA LEU A 102 -16.08 -0.26 1.48
C LEU A 102 -15.12 -1.08 0.60
N GLU A 103 -15.58 -2.11 -0.11
CA GLU A 103 -14.72 -2.88 -1.01
C GLU A 103 -14.17 -2.00 -2.16
N THR A 104 -14.93 -0.99 -2.58
CA THR A 104 -14.50 -0.05 -3.63
C THR A 104 -13.32 0.82 -3.18
N VAL A 105 -13.28 1.20 -1.91
CA VAL A 105 -12.21 2.03 -1.32
C VAL A 105 -10.90 1.24 -1.17
N LEU A 106 -11.01 -0.07 -0.94
CA LEU A 106 -9.86 -0.96 -0.76
C LEU A 106 -9.07 -1.23 -2.05
N GLN A 107 -9.73 -1.13 -3.20
CA GLN A 107 -9.15 -1.53 -4.48
C GLN A 107 -7.84 -0.78 -4.82
N ALA A 108 -7.87 0.56 -4.78
CA ALA A 108 -6.72 1.38 -5.14
C ALA A 108 -5.47 1.12 -4.26
N PRO A 109 -5.53 1.18 -2.92
CA PRO A 109 -4.35 0.91 -2.08
C PRO A 109 -3.80 -0.50 -2.30
N LEU A 110 -4.66 -1.52 -2.37
CA LEU A 110 -4.17 -2.89 -2.59
C LEU A 110 -3.52 -3.06 -3.96
N LEU A 111 -4.11 -2.53 -5.03
CA LEU A 111 -3.52 -2.59 -6.37
C LEU A 111 -2.16 -1.89 -6.42
N MET A 112 -2.05 -0.68 -5.85
CA MET A 112 -0.80 0.07 -5.86
C MET A 112 0.29 -0.59 -5.01
N LEU A 113 -0.09 -1.19 -3.87
CA LEU A 113 0.83 -1.98 -3.05
C LEU A 113 1.40 -3.16 -3.84
N HIS A 114 0.53 -4.01 -4.40
CA HIS A 114 0.94 -5.19 -5.15
C HIS A 114 1.73 -4.83 -6.40
N LEU A 115 1.38 -3.73 -7.08
CA LEU A 115 2.14 -3.21 -8.21
C LEU A 115 3.55 -2.83 -7.78
N SER A 116 3.69 -2.02 -6.72
CA SER A 116 5.00 -1.58 -6.25
C SER A 116 5.90 -2.76 -5.86
N PHE A 117 5.36 -3.76 -5.17
CA PHE A 117 6.14 -4.92 -4.72
C PHE A 117 6.49 -5.85 -5.88
N GLY A 118 5.56 -6.14 -6.79
CA GLY A 118 5.86 -6.99 -7.95
C GLY A 118 6.84 -6.34 -8.95
N LEU A 119 6.92 -5.01 -8.99
CA LEU A 119 7.96 -4.30 -9.76
C LEU A 119 9.33 -4.36 -9.05
N LEU A 120 9.36 -4.23 -7.72
CA LEU A 120 10.57 -4.42 -6.93
C LEU A 120 11.11 -5.86 -7.04
N GLU A 121 10.25 -6.87 -7.01
CA GLU A 121 10.63 -8.28 -7.25
C GLU A 121 11.25 -8.48 -8.63
N ARG A 122 10.70 -7.84 -9.67
CA ARG A 122 11.29 -7.93 -11.01
C ARG A 122 12.62 -7.21 -11.14
N ALA A 123 12.78 -6.08 -10.45
CA ALA A 123 13.98 -5.25 -10.57
C ALA A 123 15.11 -5.66 -9.61
N VAL A 124 14.78 -6.28 -8.48
CA VAL A 124 15.69 -6.78 -7.45
C VAL A 124 15.19 -8.16 -6.98
N PRO A 125 15.38 -9.21 -7.79
CA PRO A 125 14.86 -10.55 -7.51
C PRO A 125 15.50 -11.23 -6.29
N GLU A 126 16.67 -10.76 -5.84
CA GLU A 126 17.33 -11.24 -4.63
C GLU A 126 16.65 -10.75 -3.33
N GLY A 127 15.65 -9.87 -3.45
CA GLY A 127 14.82 -9.43 -2.33
C GLY A 127 15.42 -8.29 -1.49
N PRO A 128 14.70 -7.87 -0.43
CA PRO A 128 15.11 -6.81 0.49
C PRO A 128 16.43 -7.08 1.23
N SER A 129 16.85 -8.34 1.39
CA SER A 129 18.12 -8.70 2.04
C SER A 129 19.34 -8.21 1.25
N ALA A 130 19.22 -8.11 -0.09
CA ALA A 130 20.29 -7.62 -0.98
C ALA A 130 20.53 -6.10 -0.87
N ILE A 131 19.65 -5.37 -0.20
CA ILE A 131 19.71 -3.92 -0.07
C ILE A 131 20.52 -3.52 1.16
N GLY A 132 21.72 -2.97 0.93
CA GLY A 132 22.60 -2.45 1.98
C GLY A 132 22.40 -0.95 2.28
N GLU A 133 23.36 -0.37 3.00
CA GLU A 133 23.36 1.05 3.38
C GLU A 133 23.49 2.00 2.19
N ARG A 134 24.27 1.61 1.17
CA ARG A 134 24.43 2.40 -0.05
C ARG A 134 23.18 2.28 -0.93
N ARG A 135 22.76 3.39 -1.53
CA ARG A 135 21.67 3.39 -2.51
C ARG A 135 21.98 2.42 -3.65
N HIS A 136 21.19 1.36 -3.74
CA HIS A 136 21.22 0.36 -4.79
C HIS A 136 20.29 0.83 -5.92
N ARG A 137 20.83 1.05 -7.11
CA ARG A 137 20.03 1.41 -8.29
C ARG A 137 19.58 0.16 -9.01
N PHE A 138 18.33 0.14 -9.46
CA PHE A 138 17.75 -0.99 -10.18
C PHE A 138 16.94 -0.52 -11.38
N SER A 139 16.70 -1.44 -12.32
CA SER A 139 15.73 -1.25 -13.39
C SER A 139 15.25 -2.60 -13.92
N ALA A 140 13.98 -2.66 -14.29
CA ALA A 140 13.36 -3.75 -15.03
C ALA A 140 12.53 -3.17 -16.18
N SER A 141 12.42 -3.89 -17.28
CA SER A 141 11.58 -3.49 -18.41
C SER A 141 11.20 -4.69 -19.25
N ASP A 142 10.07 -4.61 -19.93
CA ASP A 142 9.69 -5.55 -20.98
C ASP A 142 9.06 -4.79 -22.15
N ASN A 143 9.52 -5.10 -23.36
CA ASN A 143 9.06 -4.47 -24.60
C ASN A 143 8.06 -5.35 -25.37
N LEU A 144 7.85 -6.59 -24.92
CA LEU A 144 7.06 -7.59 -25.62
C LEU A 144 5.88 -8.08 -24.78
N ASN A 145 6.08 -8.26 -23.47
CA ASN A 145 5.06 -8.81 -22.59
C ASN A 145 4.47 -7.73 -21.69
N ALA A 146 3.14 -7.68 -21.65
CA ALA A 146 2.41 -6.86 -20.71
C ALA A 146 2.76 -7.24 -19.26
N TYR A 147 2.84 -6.24 -18.38
CA TYR A 147 2.91 -6.47 -16.95
C TYR A 147 1.51 -6.83 -16.45
N ARG A 148 1.36 -8.04 -15.91
CA ARG A 148 0.12 -8.48 -15.27
C ARG A 148 0.24 -8.37 -13.76
N LEU A 149 -0.73 -7.71 -13.18
CA LEU A 149 -0.90 -7.55 -11.74
C LEU A 149 -2.06 -8.44 -11.29
N GLU A 150 -1.79 -9.32 -10.34
CA GLU A 150 -2.78 -10.21 -9.74
C GLU A 150 -2.68 -10.08 -8.22
N SER A 151 -3.70 -9.52 -7.57
CA SER A 151 -3.79 -9.40 -6.10
C SER A 151 -4.81 -10.36 -5.49
N GLY A 152 -5.19 -11.42 -6.22
CA GLY A 152 -6.19 -12.41 -5.83
C GLY A 152 -7.65 -11.91 -5.94
N ARG A 153 -7.93 -10.67 -5.53
CA ARG A 153 -9.25 -10.02 -5.68
C ARG A 153 -9.31 -9.02 -6.83
N TYR A 154 -8.19 -8.40 -7.17
CA TYR A 154 -8.13 -7.41 -8.23
C TYR A 154 -7.01 -7.77 -9.21
N SER A 155 -7.28 -7.55 -10.49
CA SER A 155 -6.31 -7.74 -11.56
C SER A 155 -6.10 -6.44 -12.30
N GLY A 156 -4.89 -6.22 -12.79
CA GLY A 156 -4.53 -5.10 -13.65
C GLY A 156 -3.59 -5.56 -14.76
N THR A 157 -3.57 -4.84 -15.88
CA THR A 157 -2.62 -5.10 -16.96
C THR A 157 -2.07 -3.79 -17.47
N PHE A 158 -0.75 -3.71 -17.63
CA PHE A 158 -0.06 -2.60 -18.27
C PHE A 158 0.62 -3.15 -19.51
N ASP A 159 0.21 -2.66 -20.68
CA ASP A 159 0.76 -3.11 -21.96
C ASP A 159 2.26 -2.84 -22.04
N ALA A 160 2.95 -3.66 -22.83
CA ALA A 160 4.31 -3.33 -23.24
C ALA A 160 4.29 -2.19 -24.29
N PRO A 161 5.32 -1.33 -24.31
CA PRO A 161 6.50 -1.36 -23.45
C PRO A 161 6.22 -0.79 -22.06
N TRP A 162 6.82 -1.41 -21.03
CA TRP A 162 6.84 -0.86 -19.68
C TRP A 162 8.25 -0.91 -19.08
N LYS A 163 8.51 0.00 -18.14
CA LYS A 163 9.79 0.11 -17.44
C LYS A 163 9.58 0.55 -16.00
N ALA A 164 10.23 -0.15 -15.08
CA ALA A 164 10.48 0.31 -13.73
C ALA A 164 11.95 0.68 -13.57
N SER A 165 12.23 1.81 -12.93
CA SER A 165 13.59 2.17 -12.53
C SER A 165 13.60 3.01 -11.27
N GLY A 166 14.61 2.81 -10.45
CA GLY A 166 14.62 3.46 -9.15
C GLY A 166 15.86 3.13 -8.34
N GLN A 167 15.71 3.33 -7.04
CA GLN A 167 16.74 3.03 -6.06
C GLN A 167 16.13 2.57 -4.74
N ALA A 168 16.81 1.65 -4.07
CA ALA A 168 16.48 1.18 -2.73
C ALA A 168 17.68 1.31 -1.79
N TRP A 169 17.44 1.51 -0.50
CA TRP A 169 18.48 1.60 0.52
C TRP A 169 17.97 1.18 1.90
N SER A 170 18.90 0.86 2.79
CA SER A 170 18.58 0.56 4.18
C SER A 170 17.95 1.78 4.89
N GLY A 171 16.84 1.53 5.60
CA GLY A 171 16.21 2.48 6.51
C GLY A 171 16.70 2.38 7.96
N ALA A 172 17.86 1.74 8.17
CA ALA A 172 18.37 1.14 9.40
C ALA A 172 17.69 -0.18 9.77
N GLU A 173 18.45 -1.07 10.43
CA GLU A 173 17.95 -2.37 10.93
C GLU A 173 17.26 -3.19 9.80
N SER A 174 16.15 -3.86 10.13
CA SER A 174 15.29 -4.61 9.23
C SER A 174 14.29 -3.69 8.50
N ARG A 175 14.70 -2.46 8.14
CA ARG A 175 13.88 -1.55 7.32
C ARG A 175 14.50 -1.31 5.95
N ARG A 176 13.65 -1.21 4.94
CA ARG A 176 14.04 -0.83 3.56
C ARG A 176 13.26 0.38 3.10
N ARG A 177 13.90 1.21 2.28
CA ARG A 177 13.29 2.37 1.63
C ARG A 177 13.52 2.28 0.14
N PHE A 178 12.59 2.81 -0.63
CA PHE A 178 12.71 2.86 -2.08
C PHE A 178 12.06 4.11 -2.67
N GLU A 179 12.53 4.47 -3.86
CA GLU A 179 11.94 5.42 -4.80
C GLU A 179 11.99 4.76 -6.17
N MET A 180 10.89 4.78 -6.91
CA MET A 180 10.76 4.09 -8.20
C MET A 180 9.78 4.80 -9.11
N ASP A 181 10.17 4.99 -10.37
CA ASP A 181 9.26 5.39 -11.44
C ASP A 181 8.85 4.15 -12.23
N PHE A 182 7.55 4.03 -12.50
CA PHE A 182 6.97 3.03 -13.38
C PHE A 182 6.34 3.72 -14.59
N THR A 183 6.98 3.56 -15.74
CA THR A 183 6.55 4.13 -17.01
C THR A 183 5.89 3.05 -17.87
N PHE A 184 4.74 3.37 -18.47
CA PHE A 184 3.98 2.48 -19.33
C PHE A 184 3.21 3.29 -20.38
N THR A 185 2.73 2.61 -21.42
CA THR A 185 1.92 3.24 -22.47
C THR A 185 0.43 3.03 -22.19
N LEU A 186 -0.33 4.12 -22.18
CA LEU A 186 -1.78 4.09 -22.28
C LEU A 186 -2.19 4.16 -23.75
N ARG A 187 -3.15 3.31 -24.12
CA ARG A 187 -3.78 3.35 -25.44
C ARG A 187 -5.19 3.90 -25.30
N ASP A 188 -5.53 4.91 -26.10
CA ASP A 188 -6.91 5.37 -26.21
C ASP A 188 -7.71 4.58 -27.25
N ASP A 189 -9.03 4.75 -27.23
CA ASP A 189 -9.96 4.07 -28.14
C ASP A 189 -9.77 4.47 -29.63
N GLN A 190 -9.00 5.53 -29.90
CA GLN A 190 -8.68 6.03 -31.24
C GLN A 190 -7.29 5.57 -31.72
N GLY A 191 -6.58 4.77 -30.91
CA GLY A 191 -5.24 4.25 -31.22
C GLY A 191 -4.12 5.25 -30.93
N GLY A 192 -4.38 6.32 -30.18
CA GLY A 192 -3.36 7.18 -29.59
C GLY A 192 -2.59 6.44 -28.51
N GLU A 193 -1.28 6.67 -28.44
CA GLU A 193 -0.39 6.12 -27.42
C GLU A 193 0.22 7.28 -26.62
N ASP A 194 -0.09 7.32 -25.32
CA ASP A 194 0.47 8.30 -24.40
C ASP A 194 1.33 7.59 -23.34
N GLU A 195 2.56 8.07 -23.18
CA GLU A 195 3.43 7.61 -22.11
C GLU A 195 2.93 8.18 -20.77
N SER A 196 2.69 7.28 -19.81
CA SER A 196 2.28 7.62 -18.45
C SER A 196 3.32 7.12 -17.46
N THR A 197 3.45 7.82 -16.34
CA THR A 197 4.38 7.44 -15.28
C THR A 197 3.69 7.51 -13.93
N ILE A 198 3.80 6.44 -13.15
CA ILE A 198 3.47 6.44 -11.73
C ILE A 198 4.77 6.44 -10.95
N THR A 199 4.93 7.40 -10.03
CA THR A 199 6.05 7.45 -9.11
C THR A 199 5.63 6.85 -7.77
N PHE A 200 6.44 5.92 -7.28
CA PHE A 200 6.30 5.31 -5.97
C PHE A 200 7.46 5.73 -5.09
N SER A 201 7.18 6.00 -3.82
CA SER A 201 8.20 5.97 -2.78
C SER A 201 7.64 5.28 -1.55
N GLY A 202 8.50 4.67 -0.75
CA GLY A 202 8.00 3.90 0.37
C GLY A 202 9.05 3.48 1.37
N GLY A 203 8.55 3.00 2.50
CA GLY A 203 9.32 2.38 3.57
C GLY A 203 8.68 1.06 3.98
N GLN A 204 9.49 0.05 4.25
CA GLN A 204 9.07 -1.27 4.68
C GLN A 204 9.79 -1.61 5.99
N ASP A 205 9.06 -2.14 6.97
CA ASP A 205 9.57 -2.63 8.25
C ASP A 205 9.24 -4.13 8.36
N TYR A 206 10.29 -4.93 8.50
CA TYR A 206 10.20 -6.39 8.55
C TYR A 206 10.23 -6.92 9.99
N ARG A 207 10.28 -6.05 11.01
CA ARG A 207 10.37 -6.44 12.42
C ARG A 207 8.99 -6.85 12.95
N PRO A 208 8.84 -8.05 13.55
CA PRO A 208 7.57 -8.49 14.13
C PRO A 208 6.95 -7.52 15.15
N GLY A 209 5.63 -7.54 15.29
CA GLY A 209 4.90 -6.79 16.33
C GLY A 209 4.42 -5.39 15.95
N ALA A 210 4.33 -5.08 14.65
CA ALA A 210 3.95 -3.74 14.17
C ALA A 210 2.44 -3.46 14.14
N PHE A 211 1.57 -4.44 14.41
CA PHE A 211 0.12 -4.25 14.28
C PHE A 211 -0.44 -3.34 15.39
N PRO A 212 -1.05 -2.20 15.06
CA PRO A 212 -1.32 -1.14 16.05
C PRO A 212 -2.66 -1.29 16.78
N MET A 213 -3.41 -2.38 16.56
CA MET A 213 -4.69 -2.64 17.22
C MET A 213 -4.63 -3.89 18.09
N GLN A 214 -5.24 -3.80 19.27
CA GLN A 214 -5.38 -4.88 20.26
C GLN A 214 -6.81 -5.43 20.24
N GLU A 215 -7.04 -6.60 20.84
CA GLU A 215 -8.36 -7.25 20.90
C GLU A 215 -9.43 -6.35 21.56
N GLU A 216 -9.02 -5.58 22.55
CA GLU A 216 -9.86 -4.67 23.33
C GLU A 216 -10.10 -3.32 22.62
N SER A 217 -9.53 -3.13 21.42
CA SER A 217 -9.74 -1.89 20.65
C SER A 217 -11.22 -1.72 20.33
N SER A 218 -11.78 -0.61 20.77
CA SER A 218 -13.16 -0.24 20.45
C SER A 218 -13.32 0.04 18.96
N LEU A 219 -14.39 -0.49 18.38
CA LEU A 219 -14.85 -0.20 17.03
C LEU A 219 -16.01 0.81 17.02
N GLU A 220 -16.21 1.56 18.11
CA GLU A 220 -17.15 2.67 18.12
C GLU A 220 -16.78 3.74 17.07
N GLY A 221 -17.77 4.18 16.30
CA GLY A 221 -17.59 5.14 15.20
C GLY A 221 -17.05 4.53 13.90
N TRP A 222 -16.84 3.21 13.85
CA TRP A 222 -16.54 2.50 12.62
C TRP A 222 -17.83 2.09 11.90
N LYS A 223 -17.77 2.00 10.56
CA LYS A 223 -18.71 1.20 9.77
C LYS A 223 -18.12 -0.18 9.51
N VAL A 224 -18.96 -1.19 9.36
CA VAL A 224 -18.61 -2.60 9.15
C VAL A 224 -19.37 -3.14 7.93
N GLN A 225 -18.68 -3.93 7.11
CA GLN A 225 -19.23 -4.64 5.96
C GLN A 225 -18.66 -6.06 5.92
N TRP A 226 -19.52 -7.07 5.83
CA TRP A 226 -19.13 -8.47 5.76
C TRP A 226 -18.95 -8.95 4.32
N ILE A 227 -17.70 -9.10 3.90
CA ILE A 227 -17.36 -9.72 2.61
C ILE A 227 -17.81 -11.18 2.59
N SER A 228 -17.58 -11.93 3.67
CA SER A 228 -17.95 -13.35 3.76
C SER A 228 -19.45 -13.60 3.69
N ARG A 229 -20.27 -12.56 3.92
CA ARG A 229 -21.73 -12.59 3.80
C ARG A 229 -22.23 -11.94 2.51
N ASN A 230 -21.32 -11.51 1.63
CA ASN A 230 -21.61 -10.83 0.38
C ASN A 230 -22.45 -9.54 0.61
N GLU A 231 -22.16 -8.82 1.69
CA GLU A 231 -22.73 -7.50 1.95
C GLU A 231 -22.05 -6.47 1.04
N THR A 232 -22.84 -5.57 0.46
CA THR A 232 -22.37 -4.49 -0.42
C THR A 232 -22.61 -3.10 0.17
N VAL A 233 -23.09 -3.05 1.43
CA VAL A 233 -23.41 -1.82 2.13
C VAL A 233 -22.88 -1.94 3.55
N ALA A 234 -22.08 -0.96 3.96
CA ALA A 234 -21.53 -0.89 5.29
C ALA A 234 -22.52 -0.26 6.28
N HIS A 235 -22.58 -0.83 7.47
CA HIS A 235 -23.46 -0.40 8.55
C HIS A 235 -22.64 0.07 9.74
N ALA A 236 -23.21 0.92 10.60
CA ALA A 236 -22.51 1.33 11.81
C ALA A 236 -22.18 0.11 12.69
N ALA A 237 -20.98 0.07 13.24
CA ALA A 237 -20.59 -0.92 14.23
C ALA A 237 -21.55 -0.88 15.43
N GLU A 238 -21.85 -2.06 15.98
CA GLU A 238 -22.65 -2.16 17.19
C GLU A 238 -21.96 -1.48 18.38
N SER A 239 -22.75 -0.89 19.27
CA SER A 239 -22.21 -0.23 20.46
C SER A 239 -21.47 -1.25 21.35
N GLY A 240 -20.24 -0.91 21.73
CA GLY A 240 -19.38 -1.79 22.53
C GLY A 240 -18.69 -2.91 21.74
N LEU A 241 -18.84 -2.95 20.41
CA LEU A 241 -18.09 -3.90 19.57
C LEU A 241 -16.58 -3.64 19.69
N THR A 242 -15.81 -4.69 19.93
CA THR A 242 -14.35 -4.68 19.91
C THR A 242 -13.80 -5.46 18.73
N LEU A 243 -12.53 -5.24 18.41
CA LEU A 243 -11.82 -6.03 17.40
C LEU A 243 -11.86 -7.54 17.73
N GLY A 244 -11.61 -7.93 18.98
CA GLY A 244 -11.63 -9.33 19.37
C GLY A 244 -13.00 -9.98 19.26
N ALA A 245 -14.06 -9.26 19.66
CA ALA A 245 -15.43 -9.74 19.46
C ALA A 245 -15.75 -9.93 17.97
N LEU A 246 -15.24 -9.06 17.09
CA LEU A 246 -15.44 -9.18 15.65
C LEU A 246 -14.67 -10.38 15.07
N ARG A 247 -13.43 -10.63 15.52
CA ARG A 247 -12.63 -11.81 15.15
C ARG A 247 -13.28 -13.12 15.60
N GLU A 248 -13.88 -13.15 16.78
CA GLU A 248 -14.63 -14.33 17.24
C GLU A 248 -15.80 -14.66 16.30
N GLN A 249 -16.48 -13.62 15.79
CA GLN A 249 -17.56 -13.80 14.83
C GLN A 249 -17.07 -14.30 13.46
N THR A 250 -15.91 -13.85 12.97
CA THR A 250 -15.32 -14.38 11.71
C THR A 250 -14.91 -15.84 11.86
N GLY A 251 -14.33 -16.23 12.99
CA GLY A 251 -13.96 -17.62 13.30
C GLY A 251 -15.14 -18.58 13.36
N GLN A 252 -16.34 -18.10 13.71
CA GLN A 252 -17.58 -18.90 13.69
C GLN A 252 -18.15 -19.13 12.28
N THR A 253 -17.67 -18.39 11.28
CA THR A 253 -18.20 -18.44 9.91
C THR A 253 -17.38 -19.39 9.00
N ARG A 254 -16.33 -20.04 9.53
CA ARG A 254 -15.52 -21.06 8.82
C ARG A 254 -16.10 -22.47 8.96
#